data_AF-A0A8J4XZ10-F1
#
_entry.id   AF-A0A8J4XZ10-F1
#
_cell.length_a   1.000
_cell.length_b   1.000
_cell.length_c   1.000
_cell.angle_alpha   90.00
_cell.angle_beta   90.00
_cell.angle_gamma   90.00
#
_symmetry.space_group_name_H-M   'P 1'
#
loop_
_entity.id
_entity.type
_entity.pdbx_description
1 polymer ?
#
loop_
_entity_poly.entity_id
_entity_poly.type
_entity_poly.pdbx_seq_one_letter_code
_entity_poly.pdbx_strand_id
1 'polypeptide(L)'
;MLQFALYCFSLCCRFEEQDFMKMEWTQCIICQQTTPESLRCPLNARGADTSAPAAYASFLKNVAHFRELNSLPEPLHFGSDITVDDLIRNRAQWHKSCHSQFNSNRVERARKRDRDVTPESGTTEGRRRRPRQSFEMTICIFCTKQDGLMHEFRTLGADDNVRFMASDLQETELMDRIEGAGDLIALEAKYHLACLVGLRNRHRSLVRQRETSKDEPANVKKFKARAFAELLTNIENEIEEGTFCFKLASLRHLYVTRLADFGITSEINKGRFKEQVLNHFPHGQEQSAGKEVILVFEQGMQGMLKQAFKLDFEGDALILRKLPGFGLTQCDTTSAFFGKGKKSAWEAWNAYVEVTEAFNNFMNHPYMTVTVNCKQFQLLERFTVIIYNKTSNLDSVNEARRELFSQKNRPMEKIPPTQEALLQHTLRAVYQAGIWATSD
;
A
#
# COMPACT_ATOMS: atom_id res chain seq x y z
N MET A 1 23.65 -65.74 -17.67
CA MET A 1 23.82 -65.31 -16.26
C MET A 1 25.27 -65.38 -15.73
N LEU A 2 26.25 -65.97 -16.44
CA LEU A 2 27.66 -65.94 -16.03
C LEU A 2 28.47 -64.74 -16.56
N GLN A 3 27.93 -64.00 -17.53
CA GLN A 3 28.60 -62.83 -18.13
C GLN A 3 28.31 -61.51 -17.40
N PHE A 4 27.20 -61.44 -16.64
CA PHE A 4 26.88 -60.31 -15.76
C PHE A 4 27.61 -60.41 -14.40
N ALA A 5 27.90 -61.61 -13.93
CA ALA A 5 28.65 -61.81 -12.68
C ALA A 5 30.14 -61.42 -12.81
N LEU A 6 30.76 -61.67 -13.97
CA LEU A 6 32.15 -61.25 -14.25
C LEU A 6 32.29 -59.73 -14.50
N TYR A 7 31.22 -59.06 -14.95
CA TYR A 7 31.21 -57.60 -15.09
C TYR A 7 31.03 -56.90 -13.73
N CYS A 8 30.24 -57.46 -12.81
CA CYS A 8 30.15 -56.96 -11.44
C CYS A 8 31.39 -57.29 -10.59
N PHE A 9 32.08 -58.42 -10.83
CA PHE A 9 33.30 -58.75 -10.09
C PHE A 9 34.52 -57.94 -10.55
N SER A 10 34.57 -57.49 -11.82
CA SER A 10 35.66 -56.62 -12.31
C SER A 10 35.49 -55.15 -11.96
N LEU A 11 34.27 -54.68 -11.66
CA LEU A 11 34.02 -53.34 -11.11
C LEU A 11 34.16 -53.26 -9.58
N CYS A 12 34.22 -54.39 -8.87
CA CYS A 12 34.39 -54.42 -7.41
C CYS A 12 35.85 -54.69 -6.97
N CYS A 13 36.72 -55.12 -7.89
CA CYS A 13 38.12 -55.44 -7.61
C CYS A 13 39.10 -54.84 -8.66
N ARG A 14 39.18 -53.51 -8.72
CA ARG A 14 40.41 -52.78 -9.06
C ARG A 14 40.48 -51.57 -8.11
N PHE A 15 41.30 -51.69 -7.08
CA PHE A 15 42.60 -51.01 -7.05
C PHE A 15 42.42 -49.50 -7.04
N GLU A 16 42.36 -48.95 -5.83
CA GLU A 16 43.40 -48.02 -5.43
C GLU A 16 43.76 -48.40 -4.00
N GLU A 17 44.91 -49.06 -3.87
CA GLU A 17 45.79 -48.85 -2.72
C GLU A 17 45.76 -47.34 -2.47
N GLN A 18 45.12 -46.90 -1.39
CA GLN A 18 45.31 -45.53 -0.94
C GLN A 18 46.76 -45.46 -0.49
N ASP A 19 47.61 -45.09 -1.45
CA ASP A 19 48.85 -44.39 -1.19
C ASP A 19 48.60 -43.51 0.03
N PHE A 20 49.36 -43.79 1.08
CA PHE A 20 49.54 -42.92 2.22
C PHE A 20 50.14 -41.63 1.65
N MET A 21 49.28 -40.76 1.11
CA MET A 21 49.64 -39.47 0.52
C MET A 21 50.37 -38.73 1.63
N LYS A 22 51.70 -38.68 1.51
CA LYS A 22 52.57 -37.97 2.44
C LYS A 22 52.04 -36.56 2.53
N MET A 23 51.58 -36.18 3.71
CA MET A 23 51.12 -34.83 3.98
C MET A 23 52.24 -33.85 3.64
N GLU A 24 52.00 -32.95 2.69
CA GLU A 24 52.94 -31.90 2.33
C GLU A 24 52.74 -30.72 3.26
N TRP A 25 53.63 -30.58 4.24
CA TRP A 25 53.59 -29.55 5.28
C TRP A 25 53.76 -28.12 4.75
N THR A 26 54.21 -27.98 3.50
CA THR A 26 54.33 -26.70 2.79
C THR A 26 52.99 -26.21 2.24
N GLN A 27 51.94 -27.03 2.26
CA GLN A 27 50.60 -26.71 1.82
C GLN A 27 49.62 -26.63 3.00
N CYS A 28 48.37 -26.23 2.72
CA CYS A 28 47.33 -26.18 3.75
C CYS A 28 47.07 -27.59 4.30
N ILE A 29 47.25 -27.80 5.61
CA ILE A 29 47.03 -29.12 6.25
C ILE A 29 45.59 -29.61 6.19
N ILE A 30 44.63 -28.71 5.92
CA ILE A 30 43.20 -29.04 5.87
C ILE A 30 42.80 -29.52 4.48
N CYS A 31 43.15 -28.76 3.42
CA CYS A 31 42.69 -29.06 2.06
C CYS A 31 43.77 -29.62 1.12
N GLN A 32 45.06 -29.61 1.50
CA GLN A 32 46.19 -30.06 0.68
C GLN A 32 46.19 -29.49 -0.75
N GLN A 33 45.73 -28.24 -0.91
CA GLN A 33 45.66 -27.54 -2.20
C GLN A 33 46.39 -26.21 -2.13
N THR A 34 47.06 -25.85 -3.23
CA THR A 34 47.60 -24.50 -3.43
C THR A 34 46.48 -23.59 -3.93
N THR A 35 46.05 -22.66 -3.09
CA THR A 35 45.03 -21.66 -3.47
C THR A 35 45.66 -20.27 -3.55
N PRO A 36 45.02 -19.29 -4.22
CA PRO A 36 45.48 -17.90 -4.20
C PRO A 36 45.38 -17.25 -2.81
N GLU A 37 44.77 -17.91 -1.82
CA GLU A 37 44.72 -17.42 -0.44
C GLU A 37 46.06 -17.65 0.27
N SER A 38 46.59 -16.60 0.91
CA SER A 38 47.83 -16.71 1.68
C SER A 38 47.71 -17.70 2.85
N LEU A 39 48.66 -18.63 2.96
CA LEU A 39 48.79 -19.56 4.07
C LEU A 39 49.19 -18.84 5.35
N ARG A 40 48.52 -19.19 6.46
CA ARG A 40 48.82 -18.65 7.79
C ARG A 40 49.40 -19.74 8.67
N CYS A 41 50.55 -19.46 9.26
CA CYS A 41 51.14 -20.28 10.32
C CYS A 41 50.87 -19.60 11.68
N PRO A 42 50.19 -20.27 12.63
CA PRO A 42 50.00 -19.78 13.99
C PRO A 42 51.29 -19.33 14.69
N LEU A 43 52.44 -19.92 14.36
CA LEU A 43 53.75 -19.57 14.93
C LEU A 43 54.28 -18.20 14.45
N ASN A 44 53.73 -17.65 13.36
CA ASN A 44 54.18 -16.37 12.78
C ASN A 44 53.37 -15.15 13.27
N ALA A 45 52.42 -15.34 14.19
CA ALA A 45 51.67 -14.23 14.77
C ALA A 45 52.58 -13.37 15.66
N ARG A 46 52.66 -12.06 15.40
CA ARG A 46 53.50 -11.13 16.18
C ARG A 46 52.98 -11.06 17.62
N GLY A 47 53.74 -11.63 18.56
CA GLY A 47 53.52 -11.56 20.00
C GLY A 47 52.73 -12.74 20.57
N ALA A 48 53.44 -13.78 21.00
CA ALA A 48 53.20 -14.64 22.18
C ALA A 48 53.71 -16.07 21.93
N ASP A 49 54.87 -16.38 22.51
CA ASP A 49 55.41 -17.74 22.61
C ASP A 49 54.44 -18.72 23.33
N THR A 50 53.40 -18.18 23.97
CA THR A 50 52.33 -18.90 24.69
C THR A 50 51.02 -19.08 23.91
N SER A 51 50.83 -18.43 22.74
CA SER A 51 49.54 -18.47 22.01
C SER A 51 49.50 -19.48 20.85
N ALA A 52 50.64 -19.83 20.27
CA ALA A 52 50.68 -20.70 19.09
C ALA A 52 50.36 -22.18 19.39
N PRO A 53 50.85 -22.79 20.49
CA PRO A 53 50.45 -24.15 20.86
C PRO A 53 48.95 -24.25 21.18
N ALA A 54 48.37 -23.20 21.77
CA ALA A 54 46.95 -23.13 22.08
C ALA A 54 46.06 -23.13 20.82
N ALA A 55 46.51 -22.51 19.72
CA ALA A 55 45.78 -22.50 18.45
C ALA A 55 45.72 -23.90 17.82
N TYR A 56 46.84 -24.62 17.78
CA TYR A 56 46.90 -26.00 17.29
C TYR A 56 46.11 -26.97 18.19
N ALA A 57 46.21 -26.81 19.51
CA ALA A 57 45.45 -27.60 20.47
C ALA A 57 43.94 -27.39 20.31
N SER A 58 43.50 -26.13 20.16
CA SER A 58 42.07 -25.81 19.92
C SER A 58 41.58 -26.39 18.59
N PHE A 59 42.40 -26.36 17.56
CA PHE A 59 42.07 -26.92 16.25
C PHE A 59 41.89 -28.44 16.34
N LEU A 60 42.87 -29.18 16.88
CA LEU A 60 42.78 -30.64 17.04
C LEU A 60 41.61 -31.06 17.93
N LYS A 61 41.33 -30.31 19.00
CA LYS A 61 40.15 -30.52 19.86
C LYS A 61 38.84 -30.40 19.07
N ASN A 62 38.71 -29.39 18.23
CA ASN A 62 37.50 -29.22 17.41
C ASN A 62 37.40 -30.32 16.33
N VAL A 63 38.51 -30.73 15.72
CA VAL A 63 38.56 -31.85 14.77
C VAL A 63 38.11 -33.15 15.42
N ALA A 64 38.56 -33.44 16.64
CA ALA A 64 38.11 -34.60 17.40
C ALA A 64 36.58 -34.58 17.61
N HIS A 65 36.02 -33.43 17.99
CA HIS A 65 34.57 -33.29 18.12
C HIS A 65 33.81 -33.45 16.81
N PHE A 66 34.34 -33.01 15.68
CA PHE A 66 33.70 -33.26 14.38
C PHE A 66 33.76 -34.74 13.97
N ARG A 67 34.83 -35.46 14.34
CA ARG A 67 34.95 -36.92 14.13
C ARG A 67 33.97 -37.70 15.00
N GLU A 68 33.85 -37.34 16.28
CA GLU A 68 32.85 -37.93 17.20
C GLU A 68 31.42 -37.79 16.65
N LEU A 69 31.12 -36.65 16.02
CA LEU A 69 29.80 -36.32 15.46
C LEU A 69 29.62 -36.77 14.00
N ASN A 70 30.57 -37.51 13.41
CA ASN A 70 30.61 -37.90 11.99
C ASN A 70 30.23 -36.76 11.02
N SER A 71 30.66 -35.53 11.30
CA SER A 71 30.23 -34.31 10.59
C SER A 71 31.40 -33.39 10.23
N LEU A 72 32.46 -33.98 9.68
CA LEU A 72 33.63 -33.25 9.20
C LEU A 72 33.28 -32.31 8.02
N PRO A 73 33.62 -31.01 8.10
CA PRO A 73 33.39 -30.07 7.00
C PRO A 73 34.12 -30.44 5.70
N GLU A 74 35.34 -30.96 5.80
CA GLU A 74 36.16 -31.46 4.70
C GLU A 74 36.88 -32.74 5.17
N PRO A 75 37.09 -33.73 4.27
CA PRO A 75 37.87 -34.92 4.59
C PRO A 75 39.32 -34.52 4.87
N LEU A 76 39.77 -34.72 6.10
CA LEU A 76 41.14 -34.41 6.50
C LEU A 76 42.08 -35.53 6.06
N HIS A 77 43.24 -35.16 5.51
CA HIS A 77 44.28 -36.08 5.06
C HIS A 77 45.15 -36.66 6.19
N PHE A 78 44.70 -36.55 7.44
CA PHE A 78 45.36 -37.11 8.61
C PHE A 78 44.36 -37.73 9.57
N GLY A 79 44.84 -38.70 10.36
CA GLY A 79 44.06 -39.41 11.36
C GLY A 79 44.06 -38.72 12.73
N SER A 80 43.74 -39.49 13.77
CA SER A 80 43.80 -39.08 15.19
C SER A 80 45.20 -39.22 15.82
N ASP A 81 46.17 -39.60 15.01
CA ASP A 81 47.58 -39.87 15.34
C ASP A 81 48.45 -38.61 15.39
N ILE A 82 48.01 -37.51 14.77
CA ILE A 82 48.75 -36.23 14.79
C ILE A 82 48.59 -35.52 16.14
N THR A 83 49.72 -35.21 16.78
CA THR A 83 49.78 -34.43 18.02
C THR A 83 50.05 -32.94 17.77
N VAL A 84 49.81 -32.11 18.79
CA VAL A 84 50.16 -30.67 18.72
C VAL A 84 51.65 -30.47 18.46
N ASP A 85 52.50 -31.32 19.03
CA ASP A 85 53.95 -31.26 18.83
C ASP A 85 54.36 -31.57 17.39
N ASP A 86 53.62 -32.43 16.69
CA ASP A 86 53.83 -32.70 15.26
C ASP A 86 53.48 -31.48 14.39
N LEU A 87 52.39 -30.78 14.73
CA LEU A 87 52.00 -29.55 14.03
C LEU A 87 52.99 -28.41 14.25
N ILE A 88 53.55 -28.30 15.46
CA ILE A 88 54.55 -27.30 15.81
C ILE A 88 55.88 -27.61 15.10
N ARG A 89 56.36 -28.86 15.19
CA ARG A 89 57.62 -29.30 14.57
C ARG A 89 57.64 -29.06 13.06
N ASN A 90 56.51 -29.31 12.40
CA ASN A 90 56.38 -29.15 10.95
C ASN A 90 55.85 -27.77 10.52
N ARG A 91 55.72 -26.82 11.44
CA ARG A 91 55.22 -25.44 11.19
C ARG A 91 53.94 -25.40 10.36
N ALA A 92 53.00 -26.28 10.70
CA ALA A 92 51.81 -26.53 9.90
C ALA A 92 51.03 -25.25 9.56
N GLN A 93 50.62 -25.13 8.30
CA GLN A 93 49.97 -23.94 7.77
C GLN A 93 48.55 -24.24 7.30
N TRP A 94 47.68 -23.23 7.31
CA TRP A 94 46.33 -23.34 6.78
C TRP A 94 45.83 -22.03 6.17
N HIS A 95 44.86 -22.12 5.26
CA HIS A 95 44.08 -20.96 4.83
C HIS A 95 43.18 -20.47 5.97
N LYS A 96 42.87 -19.17 5.98
CA LYS A 96 41.92 -18.59 6.95
C LYS A 96 40.53 -19.17 6.71
N SER A 97 40.14 -19.32 5.45
CA SER A 97 38.87 -19.94 5.04
C SER A 97 38.74 -21.38 5.56
N CYS A 98 39.74 -22.23 5.30
CA CYS A 98 39.78 -23.62 5.76
C CYS A 98 39.70 -23.73 7.30
N HIS A 99 40.55 -23.00 8.02
CA HIS A 99 40.54 -23.04 9.50
C HIS A 99 39.23 -22.52 10.10
N SER A 100 38.57 -21.55 9.47
CA SER A 100 37.29 -21.02 9.94
C SER A 100 36.14 -22.05 9.93
N GLN A 101 36.30 -23.14 9.17
CA GLN A 101 35.33 -24.24 9.15
C GLN A 101 35.39 -25.11 10.42
N PHE A 102 36.52 -25.10 11.12
CA PHE A 102 36.78 -25.92 12.32
C PHE A 102 36.69 -25.11 13.62
N ASN A 103 35.86 -24.06 13.64
CA ASN A 103 35.66 -23.22 14.83
C ASN A 103 34.67 -23.82 15.85
N SER A 104 34.75 -23.37 17.11
CA SER A 104 33.91 -23.85 18.21
C SER A 104 32.41 -23.65 17.95
N ASN A 105 32.01 -22.51 17.36
CA ASN A 105 30.62 -22.24 17.02
C ASN A 105 30.04 -23.24 16.02
N ARG A 106 30.86 -23.77 15.10
CA ARG A 106 30.45 -24.81 14.14
C ARG A 106 30.37 -26.18 14.81
N VAL A 107 31.25 -26.48 15.77
CA VAL A 107 31.15 -27.69 16.61
C VAL A 107 29.85 -27.68 17.42
N GLU A 108 29.51 -26.56 18.06
CA GLU A 108 28.26 -26.43 18.83
C GLU A 108 27.01 -26.61 17.96
N ARG A 109 27.02 -26.06 16.73
CA ARG A 109 25.95 -26.28 15.76
C ARG A 109 25.86 -27.75 15.32
N ALA A 110 27.00 -28.43 15.16
CA ALA A 110 27.03 -29.86 14.86
C ALA A 110 26.46 -30.68 16.04
N ARG A 111 26.87 -30.41 17.28
CA ARG A 111 26.32 -31.05 18.49
C ARG A 111 24.83 -30.82 18.69
N LYS A 112 24.32 -29.65 18.28
CA LYS A 112 22.89 -29.37 18.34
C LYS A 112 22.10 -30.22 17.35
N ARG A 113 22.65 -30.46 16.15
CA ARG A 113 22.05 -31.35 15.15
C ARG A 113 22.07 -32.82 15.59
N ASP A 114 23.14 -33.25 16.27
CA ASP A 114 23.28 -34.62 16.78
C ASP A 114 22.37 -34.92 17.99
N ARG A 115 22.23 -33.96 18.93
CA ARG A 115 21.29 -34.07 20.06
C ARG A 115 19.82 -34.21 19.66
N ASP A 116 19.43 -33.63 18.52
CA ASP A 116 18.08 -33.77 17.98
C ASP A 116 17.81 -35.19 17.41
N VAL A 117 18.82 -36.06 17.31
CA VAL A 117 18.74 -37.41 16.70
C VAL A 117 18.71 -38.55 17.73
N THR A 118 19.24 -38.37 18.95
CA THR A 118 19.17 -39.38 20.02
C THR A 118 17.81 -39.41 20.73
N PRO A 119 17.05 -40.52 20.72
CA PRO A 119 15.72 -40.60 21.31
C PRO A 119 15.79 -41.03 22.77
N GLU A 120 15.58 -40.10 23.70
CA GLU A 120 15.11 -40.45 25.05
C GLU A 120 13.67 -39.96 25.26
N SER A 121 12.88 -40.93 25.68
CA SER A 121 11.45 -40.92 25.97
C SER A 121 11.01 -39.75 26.83
N GLY A 122 10.06 -38.96 26.32
CA GLY A 122 9.35 -37.95 27.10
C GLY A 122 8.59 -36.99 26.20
N THR A 123 7.27 -37.15 26.18
CA THR A 123 6.27 -36.32 25.49
C THR A 123 6.64 -34.84 25.35
N THR A 124 6.92 -34.39 24.12
CA THR A 124 6.54 -33.06 23.57
C THR A 124 6.79 -33.10 22.06
N GLU A 125 5.76 -32.87 21.25
CA GLU A 125 5.87 -32.82 19.79
C GLU A 125 6.67 -31.58 19.36
N GLY A 126 7.99 -31.73 19.30
CA GLY A 126 8.91 -30.79 18.68
C GLY A 126 8.75 -30.83 17.15
N ARG A 127 8.18 -29.76 16.61
CA ARG A 127 7.97 -29.46 15.17
C ARG A 127 9.20 -29.88 14.35
N ARG A 128 9.15 -31.03 13.67
CA ARG A 128 10.12 -31.41 12.64
C ARG A 128 10.12 -30.31 11.58
N ARG A 129 11.22 -29.56 11.47
CA ARG A 129 11.41 -28.60 10.38
C ARG A 129 11.44 -29.38 9.07
N ARG A 130 10.36 -29.27 8.30
CA ARG A 130 10.32 -29.77 6.93
C ARG A 130 11.50 -29.16 6.15
N PRO A 131 12.15 -29.91 5.26
CA PRO A 131 13.15 -29.34 4.36
C PRO A 131 12.52 -28.15 3.64
N ARG A 132 13.28 -27.07 3.45
CA ARG A 132 12.89 -25.97 2.57
C ARG A 132 12.62 -26.55 1.18
N GLN A 133 11.36 -26.83 0.87
CA GLN A 133 10.92 -26.79 -0.51
C GLN A 133 11.15 -25.34 -0.93
N SER A 134 12.10 -25.12 -1.83
CA SER A 134 11.98 -23.95 -2.70
C SER A 134 10.56 -24.02 -3.25
N PHE A 135 9.70 -23.08 -2.85
CA PHE A 135 8.39 -22.95 -3.50
C PHE A 135 8.70 -22.80 -4.98
N GLU A 136 8.39 -23.82 -5.78
CA GLU A 136 8.43 -23.65 -7.22
C GLU A 136 7.48 -22.50 -7.53
N MET A 137 8.01 -21.47 -8.19
CA MET A 137 7.34 -20.20 -8.52
C MET A 137 6.17 -20.38 -9.52
N THR A 138 5.54 -21.55 -9.53
CA THR A 138 4.57 -22.03 -10.51
C THR A 138 3.26 -22.48 -9.86
N ILE A 139 3.16 -22.55 -8.51
CA ILE A 139 1.92 -22.90 -7.81
C ILE A 139 1.25 -21.70 -7.15
N CYS A 140 -0.08 -21.71 -7.11
CA CYS A 140 -0.88 -20.75 -6.33
C CYS A 140 -0.76 -21.03 -4.82
N ILE A 141 -0.43 -20.00 -4.03
CA ILE A 141 -0.22 -20.14 -2.57
C ILE A 141 -1.47 -20.58 -1.79
N PHE A 142 -2.65 -20.24 -2.30
CA PHE A 142 -3.93 -20.56 -1.65
C PHE A 142 -4.39 -21.99 -1.96
N CYS A 143 -4.33 -22.44 -3.21
CA CYS A 143 -4.92 -23.71 -3.64
C CYS A 143 -3.88 -24.77 -4.07
N THR A 144 -2.60 -24.44 -4.12
CA THR A 144 -1.46 -25.30 -4.51
C THR A 144 -1.53 -25.86 -5.94
N LYS A 145 -2.38 -25.31 -6.80
CA LYS A 145 -2.50 -25.71 -8.20
C LYS A 145 -1.70 -24.78 -9.12
N GLN A 146 -1.25 -25.31 -10.25
CA GLN A 146 -0.50 -24.60 -11.31
C GLN A 146 -1.40 -24.12 -12.47
N ASP A 147 -2.73 -24.22 -12.35
CA ASP A 147 -3.69 -24.02 -13.43
C ASP A 147 -4.08 -22.55 -13.64
N GLY A 148 -4.33 -22.11 -14.88
CA GLY A 148 -4.89 -20.79 -15.15
C GLY A 148 -3.96 -19.59 -14.90
N LEU A 149 -4.53 -18.38 -15.01
CA LEU A 149 -3.79 -17.12 -14.85
C LEU A 149 -3.49 -16.86 -13.36
N MET A 150 -2.21 -16.74 -13.03
CA MET A 150 -1.74 -16.39 -11.69
C MET A 150 -1.16 -14.97 -11.65
N HIS A 151 -1.40 -14.28 -10.54
CA HIS A 151 -0.91 -12.96 -10.23
C HIS A 151 0.18 -13.02 -9.16
N GLU A 152 1.03 -12.01 -9.13
CA GLU A 152 2.09 -11.84 -8.14
C GLU A 152 1.70 -10.79 -7.10
N PHE A 153 2.20 -10.95 -5.88
CA PHE A 153 2.10 -9.91 -4.87
C PHE A 153 3.05 -8.75 -5.21
N ARG A 154 2.54 -7.52 -5.27
CA ARG A 154 3.31 -6.31 -5.65
C ARG A 154 3.18 -5.16 -4.66
N THR A 155 2.39 -5.32 -3.60
CA THR A 155 2.08 -4.27 -2.63
C THR A 155 2.56 -4.64 -1.25
N LEU A 156 3.33 -3.76 -0.62
CA LEU A 156 3.98 -3.99 0.68
C LEU A 156 3.03 -4.38 1.83
N GLY A 157 1.74 -4.05 1.74
CA GLY A 157 0.74 -4.45 2.74
C GLY A 157 -0.06 -5.71 2.38
N ALA A 158 0.23 -6.38 1.26
CA ALA A 158 -0.54 -7.56 0.86
C ALA A 158 -0.25 -8.79 1.74
N ASP A 159 1.00 -8.97 2.17
CA ASP A 159 1.37 -10.06 3.08
C ASP A 159 0.65 -9.94 4.42
N ASP A 160 0.76 -8.78 5.09
CA ASP A 160 0.08 -8.50 6.36
C ASP A 160 -1.43 -8.76 6.28
N ASN A 161 -2.08 -8.31 5.20
CA ASN A 161 -3.51 -8.52 5.01
C ASN A 161 -3.85 -10.01 4.83
N VAL A 162 -3.05 -10.77 4.10
CA VAL A 162 -3.28 -12.21 3.90
C VAL A 162 -3.05 -12.97 5.21
N ARG A 163 -1.97 -12.68 5.94
CA ARG A 163 -1.69 -13.27 7.26
C ARG A 163 -2.79 -12.97 8.26
N PHE A 164 -3.26 -11.72 8.30
CA PHE A 164 -4.36 -11.31 9.18
C PHE A 164 -5.64 -12.10 8.87
N MET A 165 -6.06 -12.16 7.60
CA MET A 165 -7.26 -12.89 7.21
C MET A 165 -7.14 -14.39 7.48
N ALA A 166 -5.97 -14.99 7.21
CA ALA A 166 -5.71 -16.41 7.44
C ALA A 166 -5.73 -16.74 8.94
N SER A 167 -5.14 -15.88 9.78
CA SER A 167 -5.18 -16.01 11.23
C SER A 167 -6.61 -15.89 11.77
N ASP A 168 -7.39 -14.91 11.29
CA ASP A 168 -8.74 -14.67 11.80
C ASP A 168 -9.72 -15.77 11.39
N LEU A 169 -9.53 -16.35 10.19
CA LEU A 169 -10.25 -17.52 9.70
C LEU A 169 -9.73 -18.85 10.25
N GLN A 170 -8.63 -18.84 11.01
CA GLN A 170 -7.94 -20.04 11.52
C GLN A 170 -7.54 -21.02 10.40
N GLU A 171 -7.09 -20.51 9.25
CA GLU A 171 -6.60 -21.34 8.14
C GLU A 171 -5.19 -21.87 8.40
N THR A 172 -5.09 -22.96 9.14
CA THR A 172 -3.82 -23.58 9.54
C THR A 172 -2.95 -23.95 8.34
N GLU A 173 -3.53 -24.52 7.27
CA GLU A 173 -2.78 -24.91 6.07
C GLU A 173 -2.17 -23.72 5.32
N LEU A 174 -2.90 -22.60 5.22
CA LEU A 174 -2.41 -21.39 4.56
C LEU A 174 -1.35 -20.70 5.44
N MET A 175 -1.57 -20.69 6.76
CA MET A 175 -0.60 -20.16 7.72
C MET A 175 0.71 -20.95 7.71
N ASP A 176 0.66 -22.29 7.69
CA ASP A 176 1.86 -23.13 7.61
C ASP A 176 2.69 -22.87 6.35
N ARG A 177 2.04 -22.50 5.24
CA ARG A 177 2.72 -22.15 3.98
C ARG A 177 3.42 -20.78 4.06
N ILE A 178 2.89 -19.85 4.84
CA ILE A 178 3.34 -18.44 4.88
C ILE A 178 4.24 -18.14 6.10
N GLU A 179 4.10 -18.88 7.21
CA GLU A 179 4.81 -18.66 8.49
C GLU A 179 6.32 -18.95 8.41
N GLY A 180 6.73 -19.90 7.56
CA GLY A 180 8.14 -20.32 7.43
C GLY A 180 8.96 -19.65 6.32
N ALA A 181 8.33 -18.82 5.48
CA ALA A 181 8.83 -18.52 4.15
C ALA A 181 9.33 -17.07 3.95
N GLY A 182 9.08 -16.14 4.88
CA GLY A 182 9.38 -14.71 4.67
C GLY A 182 8.23 -13.98 3.98
N ASP A 183 8.46 -12.72 3.57
CA ASP A 183 7.43 -11.89 2.93
C ASP A 183 6.98 -12.49 1.57
N LEU A 184 5.67 -12.44 1.28
CA LEU A 184 5.09 -13.01 0.05
C LEU A 184 5.67 -12.41 -1.24
N ILE A 185 6.11 -11.15 -1.22
CA ILE A 185 6.79 -10.49 -2.33
C ILE A 185 8.20 -11.06 -2.48
N ALA A 186 8.93 -11.21 -1.36
CA ALA A 186 10.28 -11.79 -1.36
C ALA A 186 10.29 -13.27 -1.80
N LEU A 187 9.16 -13.95 -1.65
CA LEU A 187 8.93 -15.31 -2.10
C LEU A 187 8.47 -15.41 -3.56
N GLU A 188 8.26 -14.28 -4.23
CA GLU A 188 7.65 -14.22 -5.56
C GLU A 188 6.36 -15.05 -5.63
N ALA A 189 5.58 -15.03 -4.53
CA ALA A 189 4.43 -15.88 -4.39
C ALA A 189 3.36 -15.53 -5.44
N LYS A 190 2.77 -16.58 -6.01
CA LYS A 190 1.73 -16.46 -7.03
C LYS A 190 0.37 -16.88 -6.49
N TYR A 191 -0.69 -16.31 -7.06
CA TYR A 191 -2.05 -16.63 -6.65
C TYR A 191 -3.06 -16.49 -7.79
N HIS A 192 -4.13 -17.29 -7.74
CA HIS A 192 -5.31 -17.03 -8.56
C HIS A 192 -6.14 -15.91 -7.95
N LEU A 193 -6.60 -14.98 -8.78
CA LEU A 193 -7.49 -13.91 -8.33
C LEU A 193 -8.73 -14.47 -7.61
N ALA A 194 -9.31 -15.55 -8.15
CA ALA A 194 -10.45 -16.23 -7.55
C ALA A 194 -10.17 -16.74 -6.12
N CYS A 195 -8.97 -17.28 -5.86
CA CYS A 195 -8.60 -17.77 -4.53
C CYS A 195 -8.46 -16.63 -3.51
N LEU A 196 -7.81 -15.52 -3.90
CA LEU A 196 -7.72 -14.34 -3.02
C LEU A 196 -9.09 -13.73 -2.73
N VAL A 197 -9.96 -13.65 -3.75
CA VAL A 197 -11.35 -13.20 -3.58
C VAL A 197 -12.11 -14.14 -2.65
N GLY A 198 -11.93 -15.46 -2.77
CA GLY A 198 -12.52 -16.46 -1.90
C GLY A 198 -12.12 -16.29 -0.43
N LEU A 199 -10.83 -16.06 -0.15
CA LEU A 199 -10.33 -15.76 1.20
C LEU A 199 -11.00 -14.50 1.78
N ARG A 200 -11.03 -13.41 1.01
CA ARG A 200 -11.67 -12.14 1.41
C ARG A 200 -13.16 -12.30 1.70
N ASN A 201 -13.87 -13.09 0.89
CA ASN A 201 -15.31 -13.33 1.07
C ASN A 201 -15.59 -14.10 2.36
N ARG A 202 -14.81 -15.15 2.65
CA ARG A 202 -14.94 -15.92 3.89
C ARG A 202 -14.65 -15.06 5.12
N HIS A 203 -13.58 -14.27 5.07
CA HIS A 203 -13.25 -13.33 6.16
C HIS A 203 -14.40 -12.32 6.39
N ARG A 204 -14.94 -11.71 5.32
CA ARG A 204 -16.11 -10.82 5.44
C ARG A 204 -17.33 -11.52 6.03
N SER A 205 -17.57 -12.79 5.69
CA SER A 205 -18.67 -13.56 6.28
C SER A 205 -18.47 -13.77 7.78
N LEU A 206 -17.25 -14.12 8.21
CA LEU A 206 -16.91 -14.29 9.63
C LEU A 206 -17.11 -12.99 10.42
N VAL A 207 -16.62 -11.86 9.89
CA VAL A 207 -16.80 -10.54 10.52
C VAL A 207 -18.29 -10.23 10.68
N ARG A 208 -19.11 -10.44 9.65
CA ARG A 208 -20.57 -10.26 9.74
C ARG A 208 -21.21 -11.18 10.78
N GLN A 209 -20.80 -12.44 10.86
CA GLN A 209 -21.31 -13.39 11.84
C GLN A 209 -20.97 -12.97 13.29
N ARG A 210 -19.76 -12.45 13.52
CA ARG A 210 -19.33 -11.90 14.82
C ARG A 210 -20.08 -10.62 15.18
N GLU A 211 -20.40 -9.78 14.20
CA GLU A 211 -21.24 -8.59 14.40
C GLU A 211 -22.69 -8.96 14.74
N THR A 212 -23.24 -10.03 14.15
CA THR A 212 -24.61 -10.49 14.44
C THR A 212 -24.74 -11.25 15.76
N SER A 213 -23.66 -11.82 16.30
CA SER A 213 -23.67 -12.61 17.55
C SER A 213 -23.31 -11.80 18.80
N LYS A 214 -22.83 -10.55 18.64
CA LYS A 214 -22.87 -9.54 19.70
C LYS A 214 -24.29 -9.00 19.82
N ASP A 215 -25.16 -9.75 20.51
CA ASP A 215 -26.48 -9.23 20.84
C ASP A 215 -26.32 -7.95 21.66
N GLU A 216 -26.73 -6.81 21.09
CA GLU A 216 -26.76 -5.55 21.83
C GLU A 216 -27.58 -5.72 23.10
N PRO A 217 -27.10 -5.22 24.26
CA PRO A 217 -27.84 -5.30 25.51
C PRO A 217 -29.27 -4.81 25.29
N ALA A 218 -30.28 -5.52 25.82
CA ALA A 218 -31.69 -5.19 25.60
C ALA A 218 -32.02 -3.71 25.88
N ASN A 219 -31.32 -3.11 26.85
CA ASN A 219 -31.41 -1.69 27.17
C ASN A 219 -30.93 -0.79 26.01
N VAL A 220 -29.83 -1.12 25.33
CA VAL A 220 -29.32 -0.36 24.18
C VAL A 220 -30.30 -0.40 23.00
N LYS A 221 -30.89 -1.57 22.71
CA LYS A 221 -31.95 -1.70 21.68
C LYS A 221 -33.16 -0.83 22.00
N LYS A 222 -33.60 -0.80 23.28
CA LYS A 222 -34.70 0.03 23.77
C LYS A 222 -34.41 1.53 23.61
N PHE A 223 -33.22 1.99 23.99
CA PHE A 223 -32.82 3.39 23.85
C PHE A 223 -32.66 3.82 22.39
N LYS A 224 -32.15 2.94 21.52
CA LYS A 224 -32.09 3.20 20.07
C LYS A 224 -33.48 3.35 19.45
N ALA A 225 -34.41 2.45 19.78
CA ALA A 225 -35.79 2.54 19.32
C ALA A 225 -36.46 3.84 19.80
N ARG A 226 -36.25 4.22 21.07
CA ARG A 226 -36.77 5.48 21.62
C ARG A 226 -36.21 6.71 20.91
N ALA A 227 -34.89 6.81 20.77
CA ALA A 227 -34.24 7.94 20.10
C ALA A 227 -34.69 8.07 18.64
N PHE A 228 -34.95 6.94 17.97
CA PHE A 228 -35.43 6.94 16.59
C PHE A 228 -36.89 7.40 16.51
N ALA A 229 -37.76 6.94 17.40
CA ALA A 229 -39.14 7.42 17.47
C ALA A 229 -39.21 8.94 17.72
N GLU A 230 -38.39 9.45 18.65
CA GLU A 230 -38.30 10.90 18.92
C GLU A 230 -37.84 11.69 17.68
N LEU A 231 -36.88 11.15 16.89
CA LEU A 231 -36.48 11.76 15.63
C LEU A 231 -37.64 11.83 14.63
N LEU A 232 -38.40 10.74 14.47
CA LEU A 232 -39.51 10.69 13.53
C LEU A 232 -40.61 11.70 13.91
N THR A 233 -40.96 11.77 15.20
CA THR A 233 -41.92 12.77 15.70
C THR A 233 -41.44 14.20 15.47
N ASN A 234 -40.14 14.47 15.63
CA ASN A 234 -39.61 15.81 15.31
C ASN A 234 -39.74 16.14 13.83
N ILE A 235 -39.48 15.17 12.94
CA ILE A 235 -39.68 15.37 11.49
C ILE A 235 -41.16 15.61 11.18
N GLU A 236 -42.06 14.85 11.79
CA GLU A 236 -43.52 15.04 11.64
C GLU A 236 -43.95 16.45 12.07
N ASN A 237 -43.50 16.92 13.24
CA ASN A 237 -43.78 18.27 13.72
C ASN A 237 -43.20 19.35 12.78
N GLU A 238 -41.97 19.18 12.29
CA GLU A 238 -41.36 20.11 11.35
C GLU A 238 -42.11 20.16 10.01
N ILE A 239 -42.70 19.04 9.57
CA ILE A 239 -43.58 18.99 8.39
C ILE A 239 -44.87 19.77 8.64
N GLU A 240 -45.49 19.63 9.81
CA GLU A 240 -46.67 20.40 10.20
C GLU A 240 -46.40 21.90 10.27
N GLU A 241 -45.20 22.29 10.72
CA GLU A 241 -44.72 23.68 10.76
C GLU A 241 -44.35 24.25 9.36
N GLY A 242 -44.36 23.42 8.32
CA GLY A 242 -44.13 23.83 6.93
C GLY A 242 -42.70 23.61 6.41
N THR A 243 -41.88 22.83 7.11
CA THR A 243 -40.55 22.41 6.66
C THR A 243 -40.63 21.04 5.96
N PHE A 244 -40.34 21.02 4.67
CA PHE A 244 -40.52 19.83 3.83
C PHE A 244 -39.22 19.28 3.21
N CYS A 245 -38.07 19.79 3.63
CA CYS A 245 -36.76 19.44 3.08
C CYS A 245 -35.75 19.21 4.21
N PHE A 246 -35.22 18.00 4.32
CA PHE A 246 -34.34 17.62 5.43
C PHE A 246 -33.02 17.05 4.94
N LYS A 247 -31.90 17.58 5.44
CA LYS A 247 -30.58 17.01 5.15
C LYS A 247 -30.41 15.72 5.95
N LEU A 248 -30.10 14.62 5.27
CA LEU A 248 -29.88 13.32 5.92
C LEU A 248 -28.70 13.37 6.92
N ALA A 249 -27.71 14.21 6.64
CA ALA A 249 -26.59 14.45 7.55
C ALA A 249 -27.03 15.10 8.88
N SER A 250 -27.95 16.06 8.82
CA SER A 250 -28.51 16.73 9.99
C SER A 250 -29.39 15.78 10.81
N LEU A 251 -30.27 15.01 10.15
CA LEU A 251 -31.09 14.00 10.82
C LEU A 251 -30.24 12.95 11.53
N ARG A 252 -29.17 12.49 10.88
CA ARG A 252 -28.22 11.57 11.51
C ARG A 252 -27.53 12.22 12.71
N HIS A 253 -27.17 13.50 12.62
CA HIS A 253 -26.54 14.20 13.73
C HIS A 253 -27.50 14.35 14.93
N LEU A 254 -28.77 14.68 14.69
CA LEU A 254 -29.81 14.73 15.73
C LEU A 254 -29.97 13.37 16.42
N TYR A 255 -30.02 12.29 15.63
CA TYR A 255 -30.12 10.94 16.17
C TYR A 255 -28.89 10.54 16.99
N VAL A 256 -27.67 10.78 16.48
CA VAL A 256 -26.42 10.50 17.21
C VAL A 256 -26.34 11.30 18.50
N THR A 257 -26.75 12.57 18.48
CA THR A 257 -26.78 13.43 19.66
C THR A 257 -27.72 12.88 20.72
N ARG A 258 -28.94 12.44 20.33
CA ARG A 258 -29.88 11.79 21.24
C ARG A 258 -29.38 10.45 21.78
N LEU A 259 -28.65 9.67 20.98
CA LEU A 259 -28.00 8.46 21.49
C LEU A 259 -26.89 8.77 22.50
N ALA A 260 -26.16 9.87 22.32
CA ALA A 260 -25.16 10.32 23.26
C ALA A 260 -25.78 10.74 24.61
N ASP A 261 -26.98 11.35 24.61
CA ASP A 261 -27.74 11.66 25.83
C ASP A 261 -28.08 10.38 26.63
N PHE A 262 -28.28 9.25 25.94
CA PHE A 262 -28.48 7.94 26.56
C PHE A 262 -27.17 7.21 26.93
N GLY A 263 -26.01 7.86 26.76
CA GLY A 263 -24.69 7.27 27.01
C GLY A 263 -24.26 6.22 25.97
N ILE A 264 -24.86 6.21 24.78
CA ILE A 264 -24.60 5.23 23.73
C ILE A 264 -23.74 5.85 22.63
N THR A 265 -22.49 5.42 22.51
CA THR A 265 -21.62 5.76 21.38
C THR A 265 -21.65 4.65 20.34
N SER A 266 -22.45 4.80 19.28
CA SER A 266 -22.54 3.83 18.17
C SER A 266 -22.23 4.50 16.84
N GLU A 267 -21.38 3.86 16.03
CA GLU A 267 -21.23 4.22 14.62
C GLU A 267 -22.45 3.77 13.83
N ILE A 268 -23.11 4.72 13.17
CA ILE A 268 -24.37 4.48 12.45
C ILE A 268 -24.08 4.28 10.97
N ASN A 269 -24.54 3.15 10.43
CA ASN A 269 -24.50 2.90 9.01
C ASN A 269 -25.45 3.86 8.26
N LYS A 270 -24.89 4.68 7.37
CA LYS A 270 -25.63 5.71 6.62
C LYS A 270 -26.74 5.14 5.73
N GLY A 271 -26.50 3.98 5.11
CA GLY A 271 -27.46 3.33 4.22
C GLY A 271 -28.66 2.77 4.99
N ARG A 272 -28.39 2.02 6.07
CA ARG A 272 -29.46 1.44 6.91
C ARG A 272 -30.32 2.52 7.57
N PHE A 273 -29.71 3.59 8.08
CA PHE A 273 -30.45 4.70 8.68
C PHE A 273 -31.37 5.38 7.65
N LYS A 274 -30.88 5.57 6.43
CA LYS A 274 -31.67 6.14 5.32
C LYS A 274 -32.90 5.29 5.01
N GLU A 275 -32.72 3.98 4.85
CA GLU A 275 -33.82 3.05 4.59
C GLU A 275 -34.87 3.08 5.71
N GLN A 276 -34.46 3.13 6.97
CA GLN A 276 -35.39 3.19 8.10
C GLN A 276 -36.23 4.47 8.11
N VAL A 277 -35.63 5.63 7.81
CA VAL A 277 -36.37 6.90 7.73
C VAL A 277 -37.33 6.89 6.54
N LEU A 278 -36.88 6.45 5.36
CA LEU A 278 -37.72 6.38 4.16
C LEU A 278 -38.90 5.39 4.30
N ASN A 279 -38.71 4.28 5.01
CA ASN A 279 -39.79 3.32 5.26
C ASN A 279 -40.92 3.92 6.12
N HIS A 280 -40.61 4.85 7.02
CA HIS A 280 -41.62 5.55 7.83
C HIS A 280 -42.34 6.66 7.04
N PHE A 281 -41.64 7.27 6.08
CA PHE A 281 -42.16 8.37 5.27
C PHE A 281 -42.32 7.95 3.79
N PRO A 282 -43.39 7.21 3.43
CA PRO A 282 -43.59 6.73 2.06
C PRO A 282 -43.75 7.84 1.02
N HIS A 283 -44.09 9.06 1.45
CA HIS A 283 -44.22 10.25 0.61
C HIS A 283 -42.93 11.10 0.53
N GLY A 284 -41.85 10.67 1.21
CA GLY A 284 -40.54 11.32 1.14
C GLY A 284 -39.71 10.73 0.01
N GLN A 285 -39.23 11.58 -0.90
CA GLN A 285 -38.31 11.19 -1.96
C GLN A 285 -36.88 11.57 -1.59
N GLU A 286 -35.91 10.75 -1.99
CA GLU A 286 -34.51 11.11 -1.89
C GLU A 286 -34.05 11.91 -3.10
N GLN A 287 -33.30 12.98 -2.84
CA GLN A 287 -32.62 13.75 -3.86
C GLN A 287 -31.13 13.84 -3.50
N SER A 288 -30.28 13.52 -4.46
CA SER A 288 -28.83 13.52 -4.28
C SER A 288 -28.18 14.68 -5.03
N ALA A 289 -27.43 15.51 -4.31
CA ALA A 289 -26.67 16.63 -4.85
C ALA A 289 -25.20 16.47 -4.48
N GLY A 290 -24.45 15.73 -5.30
CA GLY A 290 -23.05 15.41 -5.04
C GLY A 290 -22.87 14.54 -3.80
N LYS A 291 -22.25 15.09 -2.74
CA LYS A 291 -21.99 14.36 -1.48
C LYS A 291 -23.12 14.48 -0.45
N GLU A 292 -24.10 15.35 -0.68
CA GLU A 292 -25.24 15.56 0.22
C GLU A 292 -26.48 14.82 -0.29
N VAL A 293 -27.19 14.16 0.64
CA VAL A 293 -28.49 13.51 0.39
C VAL A 293 -29.54 14.27 1.18
N ILE A 294 -30.60 14.66 0.49
CA ILE A 294 -31.72 15.44 1.03
C ILE A 294 -32.99 14.59 0.89
N LEU A 295 -33.78 14.54 1.96
CA LEU A 295 -35.14 14.00 1.96
C LEU A 295 -36.10 15.15 1.60
N VAL A 296 -36.88 14.99 0.54
CA VAL A 296 -37.81 16.02 0.06
C VAL A 296 -39.21 15.42 -0.02
N PHE A 297 -40.18 16.10 0.61
CA PHE A 297 -41.59 15.70 0.55
C PHE A 297 -42.29 16.36 -0.64
N GLU A 298 -43.34 15.73 -1.16
CA GLU A 298 -44.07 16.20 -2.35
C GLU A 298 -44.57 17.65 -2.20
N GLN A 299 -45.09 18.02 -1.02
CA GLN A 299 -45.54 19.37 -0.71
C GLN A 299 -44.37 20.39 -0.76
N GLY A 300 -43.19 19.97 -0.31
CA GLY A 300 -41.95 20.74 -0.41
C GLY A 300 -41.48 20.93 -1.84
N MET A 301 -41.53 19.88 -2.65
CA MET A 301 -41.21 19.96 -4.08
C MET A 301 -42.15 20.91 -4.81
N GLN A 302 -43.45 20.85 -4.56
CA GLN A 302 -44.41 21.77 -5.17
C GLN A 302 -44.17 23.22 -4.74
N GLY A 303 -43.81 23.46 -3.47
CA GLY A 303 -43.43 24.78 -2.97
C GLY A 303 -42.15 25.30 -3.63
N MET A 304 -41.10 24.48 -3.66
CA MET A 304 -39.83 24.80 -4.29
C MET A 304 -39.96 25.01 -5.79
N LEU A 305 -40.75 24.19 -6.49
CA LEU A 305 -41.03 24.34 -7.91
C LEU A 305 -41.85 25.61 -8.15
N LYS A 306 -42.89 25.89 -7.38
CA LYS A 306 -43.63 27.17 -7.48
C LYS A 306 -42.74 28.37 -7.21
N GLN A 307 -41.77 28.25 -6.30
CA GLN A 307 -40.79 29.31 -6.02
C GLN A 307 -39.72 29.42 -7.13
N ALA A 308 -39.31 28.30 -7.73
CA ALA A 308 -38.39 28.23 -8.86
C ALA A 308 -39.04 28.73 -10.15
N PHE A 309 -40.32 28.42 -10.39
CA PHE A 309 -41.11 28.97 -11.49
C PHE A 309 -41.46 30.46 -11.27
N LYS A 310 -41.39 30.95 -10.03
CA LYS A 310 -41.42 32.39 -9.71
C LYS A 310 -40.06 33.06 -9.87
N LEU A 311 -38.96 32.30 -9.95
CA LEU A 311 -37.64 32.83 -10.30
C LEU A 311 -37.57 32.85 -11.83
N ASP A 312 -37.82 34.03 -12.37
CA ASP A 312 -37.86 34.38 -13.79
C ASP A 312 -36.73 33.76 -14.64
N PHE A 313 -37.03 33.57 -15.93
CA PHE A 313 -36.12 33.27 -17.04
C PHE A 313 -34.86 34.17 -17.11
N GLU A 314 -34.83 35.25 -16.32
CA GLU A 314 -33.67 36.10 -16.09
C GLU A 314 -32.51 35.35 -15.41
N GLY A 315 -32.80 34.33 -14.60
CA GLY A 315 -31.80 33.44 -13.98
C GLY A 315 -31.10 32.53 -14.99
N ASP A 316 -31.84 31.98 -15.95
CA ASP A 316 -31.29 31.15 -17.03
C ASP A 316 -30.47 31.98 -18.02
N ALA A 317 -30.91 33.20 -18.33
CA ALA A 317 -30.09 34.18 -19.05
C ALA A 317 -28.80 34.52 -18.28
N LEU A 318 -28.85 34.58 -16.94
CA LEU A 318 -27.68 34.79 -16.09
C LEU A 318 -26.74 33.55 -16.06
N ILE A 319 -27.28 32.33 -16.13
CA ILE A 319 -26.52 31.07 -16.20
C ILE A 319 -25.84 30.93 -17.56
N LEU A 320 -26.55 31.24 -18.65
CA LEU A 320 -25.98 31.32 -20.00
C LEU A 320 -24.89 32.39 -20.09
N ARG A 321 -25.08 33.58 -19.49
CA ARG A 321 -24.05 34.63 -19.37
C ARG A 321 -22.82 34.21 -18.55
N LYS A 322 -22.88 33.13 -17.76
CA LYS A 322 -21.78 32.59 -16.94
C LYS A 322 -20.94 31.52 -17.62
N LEU A 323 -21.41 30.95 -18.74
CA LEU A 323 -20.70 29.91 -19.50
C LEU A 323 -19.25 30.27 -19.91
N PRO A 324 -18.90 31.52 -20.30
CA PRO A 324 -17.52 31.84 -20.68
C PRO A 324 -16.56 31.76 -19.47
N GLY A 325 -17.02 32.18 -18.29
CA GLY A 325 -16.27 32.07 -17.04
C GLY A 325 -16.03 30.61 -16.62
N PHE A 326 -16.96 29.72 -16.93
CA PHE A 326 -16.79 28.28 -16.70
C PHE A 326 -15.81 27.65 -17.69
N GLY A 327 -15.87 28.00 -18.98
CA GLY A 327 -14.87 27.59 -19.98
C GLY A 327 -13.45 28.11 -19.68
N LEU A 328 -13.33 29.33 -19.13
CA LEU A 328 -12.04 29.89 -18.72
C LEU A 328 -11.42 29.23 -17.51
N THR A 329 -12.18 28.53 -16.68
CA THR A 329 -11.65 27.95 -15.44
C THR A 329 -11.46 26.44 -15.53
N GLN A 330 -12.25 25.75 -16.37
CA GLN A 330 -12.03 24.40 -16.91
C GLN A 330 -13.32 23.86 -17.55
N CYS A 331 -13.21 23.23 -18.73
CA CYS A 331 -14.22 22.29 -19.27
C CYS A 331 -13.53 21.12 -19.99
N ASP A 332 -14.28 20.17 -20.54
CA ASP A 332 -13.72 18.97 -21.18
C ASP A 332 -12.76 19.28 -22.34
N THR A 333 -12.89 20.47 -22.95
CA THR A 333 -12.12 20.92 -24.12
C THR A 333 -11.11 22.03 -23.82
N THR A 334 -11.06 22.55 -22.58
CA THR A 334 -10.14 23.65 -22.20
C THR A 334 -9.35 23.30 -20.95
N SER A 335 -8.10 23.76 -20.89
CA SER A 335 -7.21 23.52 -19.74
C SER A 335 -7.74 24.15 -18.45
N ALA A 336 -7.26 23.67 -17.31
CA ALA A 336 -7.61 24.22 -16.00
C ALA A 336 -6.49 25.12 -15.45
N PHE A 337 -6.86 26.12 -14.67
CA PHE A 337 -5.90 26.84 -13.83
C PHE A 337 -5.50 25.98 -12.62
N PHE A 338 -4.20 25.78 -12.41
CA PHE A 338 -3.72 24.86 -11.38
C PHE A 338 -4.19 25.26 -9.98
N GLY A 339 -4.87 24.33 -9.30
CA GLY A 339 -5.41 24.54 -7.95
C GLY A 339 -6.56 25.56 -7.87
N LYS A 340 -7.15 25.94 -9.01
CA LYS A 340 -8.30 26.86 -9.10
C LYS A 340 -9.47 26.12 -9.74
N GLY A 341 -10.64 26.28 -9.14
CA GLY A 341 -11.88 25.66 -9.62
C GLY A 341 -13.02 26.66 -9.69
N LYS A 342 -14.20 26.15 -10.05
CA LYS A 342 -15.43 26.94 -10.23
C LYS A 342 -15.75 27.83 -9.02
N LYS A 343 -15.56 27.32 -7.79
CA LYS A 343 -15.78 28.09 -6.56
C LYS A 343 -14.85 29.30 -6.44
N SER A 344 -13.54 29.13 -6.66
CA SER A 344 -12.58 30.24 -6.57
C SER A 344 -12.80 31.28 -7.68
N ALA A 345 -13.21 30.83 -8.87
CA ALA A 345 -13.56 31.72 -9.96
C ALA A 345 -14.82 32.53 -9.66
N TRP A 346 -15.84 31.88 -9.09
CA TRP A 346 -17.08 32.54 -8.68
C TRP A 346 -16.83 33.58 -7.58
N GLU A 347 -16.03 33.23 -6.58
CA GLU A 347 -15.65 34.19 -5.54
C GLU A 347 -14.83 35.36 -6.08
N ALA A 348 -13.96 35.13 -7.08
CA ALA A 348 -13.22 36.20 -7.75
C ALA A 348 -14.14 37.09 -8.59
N TRP A 349 -15.16 36.52 -9.23
CA TRP A 349 -16.12 37.27 -10.02
C TRP A 349 -16.99 38.16 -9.13
N ASN A 350 -17.46 37.66 -7.98
CA ASN A 350 -18.17 38.49 -7.01
C ASN A 350 -17.31 39.66 -6.50
N ALA A 351 -15.98 39.49 -6.44
CA ALA A 351 -15.05 40.54 -6.05
C ALA A 351 -14.67 41.51 -7.19
N TYR A 352 -14.95 41.15 -8.45
CA TYR A 352 -14.59 41.92 -9.64
C TYR A 352 -15.66 41.74 -10.71
N VAL A 353 -16.74 42.49 -10.55
CA VAL A 353 -17.97 42.33 -11.36
C VAL A 353 -17.77 42.90 -12.77
N GLU A 354 -16.79 43.76 -12.97
CA GLU A 354 -16.43 44.38 -14.24
C GLU A 354 -16.05 43.35 -15.32
N VAL A 355 -15.53 42.18 -14.92
CA VAL A 355 -15.26 41.07 -15.87
C VAL A 355 -16.52 40.58 -16.60
N THR A 356 -17.70 40.83 -16.04
CA THR A 356 -18.99 40.50 -16.68
C THR A 356 -19.11 41.14 -18.06
N GLU A 357 -18.55 42.34 -18.25
CA GLU A 357 -18.55 43.01 -19.55
C GLU A 357 -17.82 42.18 -20.61
N ALA A 358 -16.65 41.61 -20.25
CA ALA A 358 -15.89 40.75 -21.16
C ALA A 358 -16.68 39.48 -21.50
N PHE A 359 -17.27 38.82 -20.50
CA PHE A 359 -18.07 37.60 -20.74
C PHE A 359 -19.28 37.86 -21.63
N ASN A 360 -20.02 38.95 -21.39
CA ASN A 360 -21.15 39.34 -22.23
C ASN A 360 -20.71 39.63 -23.66
N ASN A 361 -19.55 40.28 -23.84
CA ASN A 361 -19.02 40.57 -25.16
C ASN A 361 -18.70 39.29 -25.95
N PHE A 362 -18.07 38.29 -25.31
CA PHE A 362 -17.79 37.00 -25.96
C PHE A 362 -19.05 36.22 -26.32
N MET A 363 -20.12 36.35 -25.52
CA MET A 363 -21.39 35.68 -25.84
C MET A 363 -22.16 36.35 -26.96
N ASN A 364 -22.17 37.68 -27.00
CA ASN A 364 -22.84 38.42 -28.07
C ASN A 364 -22.05 38.38 -29.39
N HIS A 365 -20.75 38.09 -29.33
CA HIS A 365 -19.86 37.98 -30.48
C HIS A 365 -19.07 36.67 -30.47
N PRO A 366 -19.75 35.53 -30.75
CA PRO A 366 -19.08 34.23 -30.88
C PRO A 366 -17.90 34.30 -31.85
N TYR A 367 -16.82 33.57 -31.55
CA TYR A 367 -15.62 33.48 -32.39
C TYR A 367 -14.85 34.80 -32.59
N MET A 368 -15.09 35.83 -31.77
CA MET A 368 -14.32 37.07 -31.82
C MET A 368 -12.83 36.82 -31.57
N THR A 369 -11.98 37.44 -32.39
CA THR A 369 -10.53 37.44 -32.18
C THR A 369 -10.14 38.27 -30.97
N VAL A 370 -9.44 37.65 -30.01
CA VAL A 370 -8.94 38.31 -28.79
C VAL A 370 -7.45 38.61 -28.93
N THR A 371 -7.06 39.85 -28.62
CA THR A 371 -5.65 40.28 -28.59
C THR A 371 -5.28 40.82 -27.22
N VAL A 372 -3.98 40.90 -26.90
CA VAL A 372 -3.51 41.37 -25.58
C VAL A 372 -3.98 42.80 -25.26
N ASN A 373 -4.10 43.64 -26.29
CA ASN A 373 -4.45 45.05 -26.12
C ASN A 373 -5.96 45.31 -26.09
N CYS A 374 -6.80 44.29 -26.28
CA CYS A 374 -8.25 44.49 -26.26
C CYS A 374 -8.77 44.59 -24.82
N LYS A 375 -9.77 45.45 -24.62
CA LYS A 375 -10.38 45.70 -23.30
C LYS A 375 -10.86 44.40 -22.63
N GLN A 376 -11.43 43.49 -23.41
CA GLN A 376 -11.95 42.21 -22.91
C GLN A 376 -10.82 41.34 -22.34
N PHE A 377 -9.66 41.29 -22.99
CA PHE A 377 -8.50 40.55 -22.48
C PHE A 377 -7.94 41.20 -21.21
N GLN A 378 -7.85 42.53 -21.15
CA GLN A 378 -7.38 43.23 -19.95
C GLN A 378 -8.29 42.95 -18.73
N LEU A 379 -9.60 42.93 -18.93
CA LEU A 379 -10.56 42.52 -17.90
C LEU A 379 -10.33 41.08 -17.44
N LEU A 380 -10.04 40.15 -18.36
CA LEU A 380 -9.73 38.76 -18.04
C LEU A 380 -8.37 38.59 -17.35
N GLU A 381 -7.39 39.40 -17.72
CA GLU A 381 -6.06 39.42 -17.12
C GLU A 381 -6.17 39.82 -15.64
N ARG A 382 -6.87 40.92 -15.36
CA ARG A 382 -7.19 41.37 -14.01
C ARG A 382 -7.97 40.32 -13.23
N PHE A 383 -9.00 39.73 -13.83
CA PHE A 383 -9.77 38.66 -13.21
C PHE A 383 -8.89 37.45 -12.83
N THR A 384 -7.95 37.07 -13.69
CA THR A 384 -6.99 35.99 -13.43
C THR A 384 -6.06 36.34 -12.26
N VAL A 385 -5.62 37.59 -12.13
CA VAL A 385 -4.86 38.04 -10.95
C VAL A 385 -5.67 37.82 -9.67
N ILE A 386 -6.95 38.20 -9.65
CA ILE A 386 -7.83 38.11 -8.49
C ILE A 386 -8.11 36.65 -8.10
N ILE A 387 -8.24 35.74 -9.07
CA ILE A 387 -8.34 34.29 -8.81
C ILE A 387 -7.15 33.78 -7.99
N TYR A 388 -5.93 34.28 -8.28
CA TYR A 388 -4.72 33.85 -7.59
C TYR A 388 -4.44 34.65 -6.31
N ASN A 389 -4.80 35.92 -6.28
CA ASN A 389 -4.61 36.82 -5.15
C ASN A 389 -5.71 37.89 -5.09
N LYS A 390 -6.77 37.63 -4.31
CA LYS A 390 -7.94 38.52 -4.21
C LYS A 390 -7.64 39.93 -3.69
N THR A 391 -6.57 40.10 -2.93
CA THR A 391 -6.17 41.41 -2.37
C THR A 391 -5.18 42.16 -3.26
N SER A 392 -4.89 41.65 -4.46
CA SER A 392 -3.97 42.28 -5.40
C SER A 392 -4.60 43.50 -6.06
N ASN A 393 -3.83 44.57 -6.22
CA ASN A 393 -4.22 45.73 -7.03
C ASN A 393 -3.59 45.73 -8.44
N LEU A 394 -2.90 44.65 -8.81
CA LEU A 394 -2.23 44.53 -10.10
C LEU A 394 -3.17 44.10 -11.23
N ASP A 395 -3.04 44.74 -12.39
CA ASP A 395 -3.84 44.41 -13.57
C ASP A 395 -3.19 43.34 -14.45
N SER A 396 -1.86 43.22 -14.42
CA SER A 396 -1.14 42.23 -15.23
C SER A 396 -0.84 40.94 -14.48
N VAL A 397 -1.03 39.80 -15.16
CA VAL A 397 -0.63 38.50 -14.62
C VAL A 397 0.87 38.34 -14.51
N ASN A 398 1.66 38.98 -15.39
CA ASN A 398 3.11 38.91 -15.33
C ASN A 398 3.66 39.65 -14.09
N GLU A 399 3.07 40.79 -13.76
CA GLU A 399 3.39 41.52 -12.53
C GLU A 399 2.95 40.75 -11.29
N ALA A 400 1.75 40.17 -11.31
CA ALA A 400 1.25 39.34 -10.22
C ALA A 400 2.11 38.09 -10.02
N ARG A 401 2.58 37.45 -11.10
CA ARG A 401 3.56 36.35 -11.04
C ARG A 401 4.84 36.80 -10.33
N ARG A 402 5.41 37.94 -10.73
CA ARG A 402 6.63 38.51 -10.14
C ARG A 402 6.45 38.77 -8.64
N GLU A 403 5.35 39.40 -8.23
CA GLU A 403 5.06 39.69 -6.82
C GLU A 403 4.86 38.40 -6.01
N LEU A 404 4.01 37.48 -6.50
CA LEU A 404 3.67 36.25 -5.78
C LEU A 404 4.89 35.34 -5.61
N PHE A 405 5.77 35.29 -6.61
CA PHE A 405 7.00 34.52 -6.54
C PHE A 405 8.05 35.20 -5.64
N SER A 406 8.34 36.48 -5.89
CA SER A 406 9.48 37.16 -5.25
C SER A 406 9.19 37.63 -3.83
N GLN A 407 7.98 38.11 -3.55
CA GLN A 407 7.63 38.73 -2.27
C GLN A 407 6.85 37.79 -1.35
N LYS A 408 6.00 36.92 -1.93
CA LYS A 408 5.14 36.00 -1.17
C LYS A 408 5.63 34.55 -1.16
N ASN A 409 6.81 34.29 -1.75
CA ASN A 409 7.49 32.99 -1.81
C ASN A 409 6.57 31.82 -2.21
N ARG A 410 5.65 32.07 -3.16
CA ARG A 410 4.72 31.04 -3.64
C ARG A 410 5.43 30.09 -4.61
N PRO A 411 5.18 28.77 -4.53
CA PRO A 411 5.76 27.82 -5.48
C PRO A 411 5.24 28.09 -6.90
N MET A 412 6.05 27.75 -7.90
CA MET A 412 5.78 28.06 -9.31
C MET A 412 4.47 27.49 -9.87
N GLU A 413 3.95 26.42 -9.25
CA GLU A 413 2.65 25.84 -9.62
C GLU A 413 1.47 26.66 -9.11
N LYS A 414 1.66 27.48 -8.06
CA LYS A 414 0.60 28.26 -7.38
C LYS A 414 0.59 29.76 -7.76
N ILE A 415 1.23 30.11 -8.87
CA ILE A 415 1.20 31.46 -9.45
C ILE A 415 0.36 31.48 -10.75
N PRO A 416 -0.22 32.63 -11.14
CA PRO A 416 -1.05 32.71 -12.35
C PRO A 416 -0.24 32.38 -13.62
N PRO A 417 -0.86 31.96 -14.74
CA PRO A 417 -0.15 31.70 -16.00
C PRO A 417 0.57 32.96 -16.54
N THR A 418 1.52 32.80 -17.46
CA THR A 418 2.09 33.95 -18.20
C THR A 418 1.01 34.60 -19.07
N GLN A 419 1.19 35.87 -19.42
CA GLN A 419 0.22 36.60 -20.26
C GLN A 419 -0.02 35.90 -21.61
N GLU A 420 1.02 35.35 -22.25
CA GLU A 420 0.89 34.61 -23.51
C GLU A 420 0.12 33.31 -23.34
N ALA A 421 0.39 32.57 -22.25
CA ALA A 421 -0.34 31.34 -21.94
C ALA A 421 -1.81 31.65 -21.61
N LEU A 422 -2.07 32.74 -20.89
CA LEU A 422 -3.42 33.22 -20.62
C LEU A 422 -4.14 33.59 -21.92
N LEU A 423 -3.50 34.30 -22.85
CA LEU A 423 -4.08 34.65 -24.15
C LEU A 423 -4.50 33.40 -24.93
N GLN A 424 -3.62 32.42 -25.04
CA GLN A 424 -3.94 31.16 -25.75
C GLN A 424 -5.08 30.40 -25.05
N HIS A 425 -5.10 30.39 -23.72
CA HIS A 425 -6.18 29.79 -22.94
C HIS A 425 -7.50 30.53 -23.16
N THR A 426 -7.49 31.86 -23.16
CA THR A 426 -8.64 32.70 -23.45
C THR A 426 -9.19 32.45 -24.85
N LEU A 427 -8.34 32.39 -25.87
CA LEU A 427 -8.77 32.11 -27.25
C LEU A 427 -9.50 30.76 -27.34
N ARG A 428 -8.99 29.72 -26.69
CA ARG A 428 -9.65 28.40 -26.63
C ARG A 428 -10.99 28.47 -25.89
N ALA A 429 -11.03 29.15 -24.75
CA ALA A 429 -12.24 29.29 -23.95
C ALA A 429 -13.33 30.08 -24.67
N VAL A 430 -12.97 31.15 -25.37
CA VAL A 430 -13.89 31.96 -26.20
C VAL A 430 -14.40 31.16 -27.39
N TYR A 431 -13.51 30.40 -28.06
CA TYR A 431 -13.92 29.51 -29.16
C TYR A 431 -14.93 28.47 -28.68
N GLN A 432 -14.65 27.82 -27.54
CA GLN A 432 -15.55 26.84 -26.95
C GLN A 432 -16.88 27.46 -26.52
N ALA A 433 -16.86 28.65 -25.91
CA ALA A 433 -18.07 29.37 -25.54
C ALA A 433 -18.90 29.74 -26.78
N GLY A 434 -18.24 30.09 -27.89
CA GLY A 434 -18.90 30.32 -29.18
C GLY A 434 -19.63 29.09 -29.70
N ILE A 435 -19.02 27.89 -29.59
CA ILE A 435 -19.70 26.62 -29.93
C ILE A 435 -20.96 26.47 -29.07
N TRP A 436 -20.86 26.62 -27.76
CA TRP A 436 -22.02 26.48 -26.85
C TRP A 436 -23.11 27.52 -27.09
N ALA A 437 -22.75 28.74 -27.49
CA ALA A 437 -23.71 29.79 -27.78
C ALA A 437 -24.42 29.60 -29.13
N THR A 438 -23.88 28.76 -30.02
CA THR A 438 -24.39 28.58 -31.39
C THR A 438 -24.88 27.16 -31.68
N SER A 439 -24.70 26.22 -30.76
CA SER A 439 -25.24 24.87 -30.84
C SER A 439 -26.72 24.87 -30.46
N ASP A 440 -27.60 24.63 -31.42
CA ASP A 440 -29.05 24.44 -31.26
C ASP A 440 -29.42 23.24 -30.38
#